data_AF-A0A347AGP8-F1
#
_entry.id   AF-A0A347AGP8-F1
#
_cell.length_a   1.000
_cell.length_b   1.000
_cell.length_c   1.000
_cell.angle_alpha   90.00
_cell.angle_beta   90.00
_cell.angle_gamma   90.00
#
_symmetry.space_group_name_H-M   'P 1'
#
loop_
_entity.id
_entity.type
_entity.pdbx_description
1 polymer ?
#
loop_
_entity_poly.entity_id
_entity_poly.type
_entity_poly.pdbx_seq_one_letter_code
_entity_poly.pdbx_strand_id
1 'polypeptide(L)' 'MSCYIRHLKGFLSDLGIEPQNKEERKAVDLFIREAIGKKSGDKCNEVWKEVKTVLQDDSKKGLLATHLKDNY' A
#
# COMPACT_ATOMS: atom_id res chain seq x y z
N MET A 1 -6.00 12.95 1.53
CA MET A 1 -5.36 12.39 0.33
C MET A 1 -4.22 11.51 0.80
N SER A 2 -4.25 10.21 0.51
CA SER A 2 -3.16 9.29 0.83
C SER A 2 -1.99 9.56 -0.13
N CYS A 3 -1.10 10.43 0.35
CA CYS A 3 0.04 11.04 -0.33
C CYS A 3 0.90 10.04 -1.11
N TYR A 4 1.03 8.82 -0.60
CA TYR A 4 1.98 7.82 -1.10
C TYR A 4 1.40 6.81 -2.10
N ILE A 5 0.07 6.67 -2.19
CA ILE A 5 -0.58 5.80 -3.20
C ILE A 5 -0.12 6.18 -4.62
N ARG A 6 0.09 7.47 -4.86
CA ARG A 6 0.58 7.97 -6.14
C ARG A 6 2.00 7.51 -6.47
N HIS A 7 2.85 7.36 -5.45
CA HIS A 7 4.20 6.83 -5.59
C HIS A 7 4.22 5.31 -5.73
N LEU A 8 3.20 4.63 -5.19
CA LEU A 8 2.99 3.20 -5.34
C LEU A 8 2.36 2.80 -6.67
N LYS A 9 1.98 3.75 -7.53
CA LYS A 9 1.28 3.44 -8.79
C LYS A 9 2.00 2.37 -9.60
N GLY A 10 3.34 2.45 -9.74
CA GLY A 10 4.10 1.43 -10.47
C GLY A 10 3.92 0.03 -9.86
N PHE A 11 4.16 -0.11 -8.55
CA PHE A 11 4.01 -1.37 -7.83
C PHE A 11 2.57 -1.91 -7.87
N LEU A 12 1.57 -1.04 -7.70
CA LEU A 12 0.17 -1.45 -7.77
C LEU A 12 -0.22 -1.88 -9.20
N SER A 13 0.22 -1.15 -10.22
CA SER A 13 0.01 -1.53 -11.62
C SER A 13 0.69 -2.86 -11.96
N ASP A 14 1.89 -3.15 -11.43
CA ASP A 14 2.55 -4.46 -11.57
C ASP A 14 1.72 -5.61 -10.96
N LEU A 15 0.91 -5.30 -9.94
CA LEU A 15 -0.01 -6.25 -9.31
C LEU A 15 -1.39 -6.31 -10.00
N GLY A 16 -1.65 -5.46 -11.00
CA GLY A 16 -2.97 -5.32 -11.64
C GLY A 16 -3.96 -4.46 -10.84
N ILE A 17 -3.49 -3.73 -9.83
CA ILE A 17 -4.29 -2.90 -8.94
C ILE A 17 -4.20 -1.45 -9.41
N GLU A 18 -5.28 -0.91 -9.98
CA GLU A 18 -5.31 0.47 -10.47
C GLU A 18 -6.48 1.27 -9.92
N PRO A 19 -6.35 1.84 -8.70
CA PRO A 19 -7.45 2.54 -8.06
C PRO A 19 -7.80 3.85 -8.80
N GLN A 20 -8.96 3.86 -9.45
CA GLN A 20 -9.46 4.94 -10.30
C GLN A 20 -10.09 6.06 -9.47
N ASN A 21 -10.87 5.71 -8.45
CA ASN A 21 -11.63 6.66 -7.64
C ASN A 21 -11.06 6.85 -6.23
N LYS A 22 -11.61 7.82 -5.48
CA LYS A 22 -11.15 8.16 -4.13
C LYS A 22 -11.39 7.02 -3.13
N GLU A 23 -12.44 6.23 -3.32
CA GLU A 23 -12.82 5.14 -2.42
C GLU A 23 -11.87 3.96 -2.57
N GLU A 24 -11.56 3.56 -3.80
CA GLU A 24 -10.55 2.54 -4.09
C GLU A 24 -9.17 2.93 -3.58
N ARG A 25 -8.76 4.20 -3.75
CA ARG A 25 -7.49 4.69 -3.17
C ARG A 25 -7.48 4.63 -1.65
N LYS A 26 -8.64 4.77 -1.02
CA LYS A 26 -8.80 4.65 0.43
C LYS A 26 -8.77 3.18 0.87
N ALA A 27 -9.40 2.28 0.11
CA ALA A 27 -9.35 0.84 0.34
C ALA A 27 -7.91 0.33 0.25
N VAL A 28 -7.18 0.68 -0.82
CA VAL A 28 -5.77 0.31 -0.99
C VAL A 28 -4.89 0.89 0.13
N ASP A 29 -5.12 2.14 0.55
CA ASP A 29 -4.42 2.73 1.71
C ASP A 29 -4.67 1.93 3.00
N LEU A 30 -5.89 1.47 3.24
CA LEU A 30 -6.22 0.64 4.39
C LEU A 30 -5.56 -0.74 4.32
N PHE A 31 -5.60 -1.41 3.17
CA PHE A 31 -4.96 -2.72 3.01
C PHE A 31 -3.43 -2.65 3.16
N ILE A 32 -2.81 -1.61 2.62
CA ILE A 32 -1.36 -1.40 2.80
C ILE A 32 -1.05 -1.19 4.28
N ARG A 33 -1.83 -0.35 4.97
CA ARG A 33 -1.64 -0.11 6.41
C ARG A 33 -1.80 -1.38 7.22
N GLU A 34 -2.82 -2.18 6.93
CA GLU A 34 -3.06 -3.45 7.59
C GLU A 34 -1.90 -4.44 7.38
N ALA A 35 -1.44 -4.58 6.14
CA ALA A 35 -0.32 -5.44 5.78
C ALA A 35 1.00 -5.08 6.49
N ILE A 36 1.21 -3.79 6.82
CA ILE A 36 2.38 -3.31 7.56
C ILE A 36 2.11 -3.07 9.05
N GLY A 37 0.93 -3.47 9.56
CA GLY A 37 0.55 -3.33 10.97
C GLY A 37 0.32 -1.89 11.45
N LYS A 38 -0.01 -0.97 10.55
CA LYS A 38 -0.37 0.44 10.84
C LYS A 38 -1.87 0.65 10.88
N LYS A 39 -2.30 1.69 11.59
CA LYS A 39 -3.71 2.06 11.74
C LYS A 39 -4.07 3.22 10.80
N SER A 40 -5.36 3.39 10.53
CA SER A 40 -5.89 4.50 9.72
C SER A 40 -5.58 5.89 10.31
N GLY A 41 -5.37 5.98 11.63
CA GLY A 41 -4.98 7.21 12.32
C GLY A 41 -3.49 7.59 12.20
N ASP A 42 -2.64 6.68 11.73
CA ASP A 42 -1.20 6.94 11.63
C ASP A 42 -0.89 7.96 10.53
N LYS A 43 0.16 8.76 10.75
CA LYS A 43 0.54 9.81 9.82
C LYS A 43 1.05 9.21 8.51
N CYS A 44 0.57 9.78 7.40
CA CYS A 44 0.89 9.35 6.03
C CYS A 44 2.41 9.27 5.76
N ASN A 45 3.20 10.16 6.37
CA ASN A 45 4.66 10.19 6.24
C ASN A 45 5.36 9.01 6.95
N GLU A 46 4.84 8.57 8.09
CA GLU A 46 5.37 7.42 8.85
C GLU A 46 5.03 6.11 8.15
N VAL A 47 3.76 5.98 7.72
CA VAL A 47 3.30 4.87 6.89
C VAL A 47 4.16 4.75 5.63
N TRP A 48 4.41 5.86 4.94
CA TRP A 48 5.22 5.84 3.71
C TRP A 48 6.67 5.41 3.93
N LYS A 49 7.30 5.82 5.05
CA LYS A 49 8.65 5.36 5.39
C LYS A 49 8.68 3.84 5.57
N GLU A 50 7.71 3.30 6.30
CA GLU A 50 7.61 1.86 6.53
C GLU A 50 7.37 1.09 5.23
N VAL A 51 6.44 1.58 4.39
CA VAL A 51 6.17 1.00 3.07
C VAL A 51 7.43 0.99 2.21
N LYS A 52 8.26 2.04 2.22
CA LYS A 52 9.53 2.02 1.48
C LYS A 52 10.47 0.94 1.99
N THR A 53 10.59 0.77 3.30
CA THR A 53 11.40 -0.29 3.89
C THR A 53 10.88 -1.67 3.49
N VAL A 54 9.55 -1.86 3.47
CA VAL A 54 8.89 -3.07 2.99
C VAL A 54 9.16 -3.32 1.51
N LEU A 55 9.12 -2.29 0.67
CA LEU A 55 9.39 -2.41 -0.78
C LEU A 55 10.86 -2.70 -1.10
N GLN A 56 11.79 -2.33 -0.23
CA GLN A 56 13.23 -2.63 -0.37
C GLN A 56 13.59 -4.05 0.06
N ASP A 57 12.73 -4.71 0.83
CA ASP A 57 12.90 -6.07 1.30
C ASP A 57 12.06 -7.00 0.43
N ASP A 58 12.71 -7.81 -0.43
CA ASP A 58 12.01 -8.70 -1.37
C ASP A 58 11.04 -9.67 -0.67
N SER A 59 11.36 -10.12 0.55
CA SER A 59 10.47 -11.00 1.31
C SER A 59 9.20 -10.27 1.75
N LYS A 60 9.36 -9.07 2.33
CA LYS A 60 8.22 -8.26 2.78
C LYS A 60 7.41 -7.69 1.63
N LYS A 61 8.06 -7.32 0.52
CA LYS A 61 7.42 -6.89 -0.72
C LYS A 61 6.52 -7.99 -1.28
N GLY A 62 7.01 -9.24 -1.28
CA GLY A 62 6.21 -10.41 -1.65
C GLY A 62 4.98 -10.59 -0.76
N LEU A 63 5.14 -10.49 0.56
CA LEU A 63 4.03 -10.56 1.51
C LEU A 63 3.01 -9.44 1.29
N LEU A 64 3.46 -8.20 1.07
CA LEU A 64 2.58 -7.07 0.77
C LEU A 64 1.81 -7.29 -0.53
N ALA A 65 2.48 -7.80 -1.57
CA ALA A 65 1.85 -8.12 -2.85
C ALA A 65 0.78 -9.22 -2.72
N THR A 66 1.08 -10.31 -1.99
CA THR A 66 0.12 -11.38 -1.71
C THR A 66 -1.07 -10.86 -0.92
N HIS A 67 -0.82 -10.10 0.16
CA HIS A 67 -1.88 -9.51 0.97
C HIS A 67 -2.79 -8.58 0.15
N LEU A 68 -2.21 -7.79 -0.75
CA LEU A 68 -2.98 -6.92 -1.62
C LEU A 68 -3.81 -7.70 -2.64
N LYS A 69 -3.27 -8.77 -3.23
CA LYS A 69 -4.00 -9.63 -4.17
C LYS A 69 -5.13 -10.43 -3.53
N ASP A 70 -4.98 -10.84 -2.26
CA ASP A 70 -6.04 -11.58 -1.56
C ASP A 70 -7.20 -10.69 -1.11
N ASN A 71 -6.98 -9.38 -1.00
CA ASN A 71 -7.96 -8.42 -0.46
C ASN A 71 -8.48 -7.38 -1.46
N TYR A 72 -7.97 -7.35 -2.70
CA TYR A 72 -8.37 -6.43 -3.77
C TYR A 72 -8.82 -7.20 -5.01
#